data_AF-A0A838GUT4-F1
#
_entry.id   AF-A0A838GUT4-F1
#
_cell.length_a   1.000
_cell.length_b   1.000
_cell.length_c   1.000
_cell.angle_alpha   90.00
_cell.angle_beta   90.00
_cell.angle_gamma   90.00
#
_symmetry.space_group_name_H-M   'P 1'
#
loop_
_entity.id
_entity.type
_entity.pdbx_description
1 polymer ?
#
loop_
_entity_poly.entity_id
_entity_poly.type
_entity_poly.pdbx_seq_one_letter_code
_entity_poly.pdbx_strand_id
1 'polypeptide(L)'
;MDPQLLQYLLIAAVVVIVVLIVLFIVVAKRRKEREELRDRYGAEYDRTVQEQGSKRAAVRDLKEREALHSDLRLRDLNDADRDLIRGHMATLQYRFVEDPADVLLSTDRVVTEVLRARGYPVAEDREKALRLFSVDHPSEAGHVRTVMEGSHHGDVATMRESFLGVRRVLQEVAGVSYVLGDAADTPAGLSPGEQTDQHAGPSETALPGPPPPAGSSATAPDPAAAASPGPTRDDTGSYRAE
;
A
#
# COMPACT_ATOMS: atom_id res chain seq x y z
N MET A 1 -54.68 45.56 18.98
CA MET A 1 -53.93 44.59 18.15
C MET A 1 -54.88 44.13 17.08
N ASP A 2 -54.68 44.53 15.82
CA ASP A 2 -55.56 44.10 14.73
C ASP A 2 -55.49 42.57 14.61
N PRO A 3 -56.64 41.87 14.53
CA PRO A 3 -56.67 40.41 14.44
C PRO A 3 -55.94 39.90 13.18
N GLN A 4 -55.92 40.70 12.11
CA GLN A 4 -55.17 40.41 10.89
C GLN A 4 -53.65 40.45 11.12
N LEU A 5 -53.14 41.42 11.89
CA LEU A 5 -51.71 41.50 12.22
C LEU A 5 -51.27 40.32 13.07
N LEU A 6 -52.10 39.88 14.01
CA LEU A 6 -51.82 38.70 14.84
C LEU A 6 -51.79 37.42 14.00
N GLN A 7 -52.72 37.26 13.07
CA GLN A 7 -52.73 36.14 12.12
C GLN A 7 -51.48 36.11 11.25
N TYR A 8 -51.06 37.25 10.66
CA TYR A 8 -49.84 37.30 9.85
C TYR A 8 -48.58 36.99 10.67
N LEU A 9 -48.50 37.49 11.92
CA LEU A 9 -47.38 37.21 12.81
C LEU A 9 -47.30 35.71 13.15
N LEU A 10 -48.44 35.08 13.42
CA LEU A 10 -48.50 33.64 13.68
C LEU A 10 -48.07 32.83 12.45
N ILE A 11 -48.54 33.18 11.25
CA ILE A 11 -48.12 32.53 10.01
C ILE A 11 -46.61 32.70 9.80
N ALA A 12 -46.10 33.93 9.96
CA ALA A 12 -44.67 34.20 9.82
C ALA A 12 -43.85 33.38 10.83
N ALA A 13 -44.29 33.28 12.09
CA ALA A 13 -43.64 32.46 13.10
C ALA A 13 -43.62 30.98 12.73
N VAL A 14 -44.73 30.43 12.23
CA VAL A 14 -44.80 29.03 11.76
C VAL A 14 -43.86 28.80 10.57
N VAL A 15 -43.83 29.71 9.60
CA VAL A 15 -42.92 29.60 8.43
C VAL A 15 -41.46 29.59 8.88
N VAL A 16 -41.07 30.48 9.79
CA VAL A 16 -39.71 30.52 10.34
C VAL A 16 -39.36 29.21 11.05
N ILE A 17 -40.28 28.68 11.87
CA ILE A 17 -40.08 27.38 12.54
C ILE A 17 -39.89 26.25 11.53
N VAL A 18 -40.71 26.18 10.48
CA VAL A 18 -40.59 25.16 9.43
C VAL A 18 -39.24 25.27 8.71
N VAL A 19 -38.78 26.47 8.36
CA VAL A 19 -37.47 26.69 7.73
C VAL A 19 -36.33 26.22 8.64
N LEU A 20 -36.39 26.54 9.94
CA LEU A 20 -35.38 26.10 10.91
C LEU A 20 -35.35 24.57 11.07
N ILE A 21 -36.52 23.91 11.10
CA ILE A 21 -36.61 22.45 11.15
C ILE A 21 -35.98 21.82 9.91
N VAL A 22 -36.30 22.33 8.71
CA VAL A 22 -35.72 21.83 7.46
C VAL A 22 -34.20 22.00 7.47
N LEU A 23 -33.71 23.18 7.87
CA LEU A 23 -32.27 23.45 7.97
C LEU A 23 -31.59 22.48 8.95
N PHE A 24 -32.20 22.27 10.13
CA PHE A 24 -31.69 21.34 11.13
C PHE A 24 -31.58 19.91 10.58
N ILE A 25 -32.63 19.42 9.91
CA ILE A 25 -32.64 18.07 9.32
C ILE A 25 -31.53 17.93 8.26
N VAL A 26 -31.37 18.92 7.39
CA VAL A 26 -30.33 18.89 6.34
C VAL A 26 -28.93 18.86 6.95
N VAL A 27 -28.68 19.68 7.97
CA VAL A 27 -27.38 19.72 8.66
C VAL A 27 -27.11 18.42 9.40
N ALA A 28 -28.10 17.88 10.11
CA ALA A 28 -27.99 16.63 10.84
C ALA A 28 -27.68 15.44 9.91
N LYS A 29 -28.41 15.31 8.79
CA LYS A 29 -28.16 14.27 7.78
C LYS A 29 -26.74 14.35 7.21
N ARG A 30 -26.31 15.55 6.81
CA ARG A 30 -24.95 15.77 6.29
C ARG A 30 -23.86 15.45 7.31
N ARG A 31 -24.14 15.67 8.59
CA ARG A 31 -23.20 15.34 9.66
C ARG A 31 -23.09 13.83 9.85
N LYS A 32 -24.23 13.15 9.97
CA LYS A 32 -24.27 11.69 10.12
C LYS A 32 -23.57 10.98 8.96
N GLU A 33 -23.83 11.40 7.73
CA GLU A 33 -23.20 10.82 6.54
C GLU A 33 -21.67 10.98 6.53
N ARG A 34 -21.16 12.12 7.01
CA ARG A 34 -19.71 12.32 7.16
C ARG A 34 -19.11 11.42 8.23
N GLU A 35 -19.83 11.22 9.33
CA GLU A 35 -19.41 10.34 10.42
C GLU A 35 -19.39 8.88 9.91
N GLU A 36 -20.44 8.43 9.23
CA GLU A 36 -20.50 7.08 8.62
C GLU A 36 -19.36 6.81 7.63
N LEU A 37 -19.05 7.76 6.73
CA LEU A 37 -17.93 7.63 5.81
C LEU A 37 -16.57 7.65 6.52
N ARG A 38 -16.42 8.48 7.55
CA ARG A 38 -15.17 8.53 8.33
C ARG A 38 -14.97 7.23 9.13
N ASP A 39 -16.03 6.68 9.71
CA ASP A 39 -15.97 5.44 10.47
C ASP A 39 -15.63 4.25 9.56
N ARG A 40 -16.14 4.25 8.31
CA ARG A 40 -15.85 3.21 7.32
C ARG A 40 -14.44 3.33 6.73
N TYR A 41 -14.07 4.51 6.24
CA TYR A 41 -12.81 4.71 5.51
C TYR A 41 -11.60 5.00 6.41
N GLY A 42 -11.84 5.47 7.64
CA GLY A 42 -10.78 5.76 8.62
C GLY A 42 -9.69 6.68 8.06
N ALA A 43 -8.45 6.18 8.01
CA ALA A 43 -7.30 6.93 7.51
C ALA A 43 -7.43 7.36 6.04
N GLU A 44 -8.13 6.58 5.20
CA GLU A 44 -8.38 6.95 3.80
C GLU A 44 -9.34 8.14 3.68
N TYR A 45 -10.27 8.32 4.63
CA TYR A 45 -11.09 9.53 4.68
C TYR A 45 -10.22 10.75 4.93
N ASP A 46 -9.37 10.69 5.97
CA ASP A 46 -8.52 11.81 6.35
C ASP A 46 -7.51 12.16 5.24
N ARG A 47 -6.96 11.15 4.55
CA ARG A 47 -6.14 11.33 3.35
C ARG A 47 -6.92 12.01 2.22
N THR A 48 -8.12 11.52 1.91
CA THR A 48 -8.95 12.10 0.84
C THR A 48 -9.32 13.55 1.16
N VAL A 49 -9.53 13.90 2.44
CA VAL A 49 -9.73 15.31 2.86
C VAL A 49 -8.51 16.17 2.58
N GLN A 50 -7.30 15.65 2.83
CA GLN A 50 -6.06 16.37 2.53
C GLN A 50 -5.89 16.58 1.02
N GLU A 51 -6.11 15.53 0.22
CA GLU A 51 -6.00 15.58 -1.26
C GLU A 51 -7.02 16.53 -1.89
N GLN A 52 -8.27 16.52 -1.40
CA GLN A 52 -9.37 17.30 -1.98
C GLN A 52 -9.50 18.71 -1.38
N GLY A 53 -8.72 19.03 -0.34
CA GLY A 53 -8.70 20.33 0.33
C GLY A 53 -9.98 20.70 1.12
N SER A 54 -11.01 19.85 1.13
CA SER A 54 -12.20 20.07 1.95
C SER A 54 -12.97 18.78 2.25
N LYS A 55 -13.61 18.73 3.42
CA LYS A 55 -14.48 17.61 3.82
C LYS A 55 -15.64 17.38 2.84
N ARG A 56 -16.18 18.46 2.25
CA ARG A 56 -17.29 18.35 1.29
C ARG A 56 -16.84 17.72 -0.02
N ALA A 57 -15.67 18.12 -0.52
CA ALA A 57 -15.10 17.53 -1.74
C ALA A 57 -14.72 16.06 -1.51
N ALA A 58 -14.13 15.73 -0.36
CA ALA A 58 -13.79 14.34 -0.01
C ALA A 58 -15.01 13.41 0.05
N VAL A 59 -16.10 13.84 0.70
CA VAL A 59 -17.34 13.04 0.74
C VAL A 59 -17.90 12.78 -0.66
N ARG A 60 -17.89 13.79 -1.53
CA ARG A 60 -18.34 13.63 -2.91
C ARG A 60 -17.45 12.64 -3.66
N ASP A 61 -16.14 12.76 -3.49
CA ASP A 61 -15.15 11.90 -4.11
C ASP A 61 -15.30 10.43 -3.67
N LEU A 62 -15.43 10.17 -2.36
CA LEU A 62 -15.65 8.82 -1.84
C LEU A 62 -16.94 8.19 -2.38
N LYS A 63 -18.02 8.96 -2.49
CA LYS A 63 -19.27 8.48 -3.09
C LYS A 63 -19.15 8.16 -4.57
N GLU A 64 -18.42 9.00 -5.30
CA GLU A 64 -18.14 8.74 -6.72
C GLU A 64 -17.33 7.45 -6.88
N ARG A 65 -16.35 7.21 -6.01
CA ARG A 65 -15.62 5.93 -5.96
C ARG A 65 -16.56 4.75 -5.69
N GLU A 66 -17.46 4.85 -4.72
CA GLU A 66 -18.45 3.78 -4.42
C GLU A 66 -19.35 3.49 -5.62
N ALA A 67 -19.80 4.53 -6.33
CA ALA A 67 -20.61 4.36 -7.54
C ALA A 67 -19.80 3.67 -8.66
N LEU A 68 -18.59 4.16 -8.95
CA LEU A 68 -17.71 3.56 -9.95
C LEU A 68 -17.31 2.12 -9.59
N HIS A 69 -17.13 1.83 -8.30
CA HIS A 69 -16.84 0.50 -7.81
C HIS A 69 -18.00 -0.46 -8.04
N SER A 70 -19.25 0.00 -7.84
CA SER A 70 -20.44 -0.81 -8.08
C SER A 70 -20.61 -1.25 -9.55
N ASP A 71 -20.01 -0.52 -10.49
CA ASP A 71 -20.01 -0.86 -11.91
C ASP A 71 -18.88 -1.82 -12.32
N LEU A 72 -17.93 -2.11 -11.41
CA LEU A 72 -16.82 -3.04 -11.69
C LEU A 72 -17.30 -4.49 -11.73
N ARG A 73 -16.79 -5.23 -12.72
CA ARG A 73 -16.97 -6.68 -12.80
C ARG A 73 -15.82 -7.38 -12.09
N LEU A 74 -15.88 -7.41 -10.76
CA LEU A 74 -14.90 -8.14 -9.96
C LEU A 74 -15.14 -9.66 -10.10
N ARG A 75 -14.05 -10.41 -10.27
CA ARG A 75 -14.04 -11.87 -10.46
C ARG A 75 -13.24 -12.53 -9.38
N ASP A 76 -13.73 -13.63 -8.82
CA ASP A 76 -12.92 -14.41 -7.88
C ASP A 76 -11.71 -15.02 -8.58
N LEU A 77 -10.61 -15.11 -7.85
CA LEU A 77 -9.41 -15.77 -8.34
C LEU A 77 -9.68 -17.28 -8.44
N ASN A 78 -9.24 -17.86 -9.55
CA ASN A 78 -9.24 -19.31 -9.74
C ASN A 78 -8.15 -19.96 -8.86
N ASP A 79 -8.19 -21.28 -8.71
CA ASP A 79 -7.25 -22.00 -7.83
C ASP A 79 -5.79 -21.87 -8.28
N ALA A 80 -5.53 -21.85 -9.58
CA ALA A 80 -4.17 -21.68 -10.11
C ALA A 80 -3.58 -20.30 -9.77
N ASP A 81 -4.38 -19.23 -9.89
CA ASP A 81 -3.96 -17.88 -9.50
C ASP A 81 -3.69 -17.81 -7.99
N ARG A 82 -4.54 -18.45 -7.18
CA ARG A 82 -4.36 -18.53 -5.72
C ARG A 82 -3.06 -19.25 -5.34
N ASP A 83 -2.76 -20.36 -6.02
CA ASP A 83 -1.53 -21.14 -5.80
C ASP A 83 -0.28 -20.35 -6.20
N LEU A 84 -0.31 -19.64 -7.32
CA LEU A 84 0.76 -18.75 -7.76
C LEU A 84 1.02 -17.63 -6.73
N ILE A 85 -0.04 -16.96 -6.28
CA ILE A 85 0.06 -15.92 -5.24
C ILE A 85 0.63 -16.53 -3.95
N ARG A 86 0.21 -17.74 -3.58
CA ARG A 86 0.71 -18.42 -2.38
C ARG A 86 2.21 -18.72 -2.48
N GLY A 87 2.69 -19.15 -3.66
CA GLY A 87 4.11 -19.36 -3.92
C GLY A 87 4.91 -18.07 -3.81
N HIS A 88 4.49 -17.00 -4.52
CA HIS A 88 5.15 -15.71 -4.49
C HIS A 88 5.25 -15.13 -3.07
N MET A 89 4.17 -15.20 -2.30
CA MET A 89 4.14 -14.68 -0.94
C MET A 89 5.01 -15.48 0.04
N ALA A 90 5.19 -16.79 -0.18
CA ALA A 90 6.13 -17.58 0.61
C ALA A 90 7.59 -17.17 0.33
N THR A 91 7.93 -16.96 -0.95
CA THR A 91 9.27 -16.48 -1.34
C THR A 91 9.57 -15.09 -0.76
N LEU A 92 8.62 -14.15 -0.84
CA LEU A 92 8.78 -12.80 -0.29
C LEU A 92 8.99 -12.82 1.23
N GLN A 93 8.28 -13.68 1.96
CA GLN A 93 8.45 -13.84 3.40
C GLN A 93 9.85 -14.34 3.78
N TYR A 94 10.39 -15.30 3.04
CA TYR A 94 11.75 -15.81 3.28
C TYR A 94 12.80 -14.71 3.04
N ARG A 95 12.68 -13.98 1.93
CA ARG A 95 13.65 -12.94 1.54
C ARG A 95 13.57 -11.67 2.38
N PHE A 96 12.49 -11.45 3.14
CA PHE A 96 12.32 -10.23 3.93
C PHE A 96 13.40 -10.09 5.02
N VAL A 97 13.93 -11.20 5.52
CA VAL A 97 15.01 -11.20 6.51
C VAL A 97 16.34 -10.73 5.92
N GLU A 98 16.56 -11.00 4.62
CA GLU A 98 17.78 -10.65 3.90
C GLU A 98 17.72 -9.23 3.36
N ASP A 99 16.65 -8.90 2.65
CA ASP A 99 16.46 -7.61 1.99
C ASP A 99 14.99 -7.16 2.08
N PRO A 100 14.60 -6.44 3.14
CA PRO A 100 13.23 -5.98 3.31
C PRO A 100 12.83 -4.93 2.26
N ALA A 101 13.79 -4.14 1.73
CA ALA A 101 13.51 -3.12 0.73
C ALA A 101 13.18 -3.75 -0.64
N ASP A 102 13.98 -4.73 -1.09
CA ASP A 102 13.71 -5.50 -2.31
C ASP A 102 12.38 -6.26 -2.23
N VAL A 103 12.03 -6.78 -1.04
CA VAL A 103 10.75 -7.45 -0.83
C VAL A 103 9.58 -6.50 -0.99
N LEU A 104 9.64 -5.28 -0.46
CA LEU A 104 8.57 -4.31 -0.64
C LEU A 104 8.41 -3.92 -2.12
N LEU A 105 9.52 -3.68 -2.84
CA LEU A 105 9.50 -3.43 -4.29
C LEU A 105 8.90 -4.61 -5.07
N SER A 106 9.28 -5.83 -4.70
CA SER A 106 8.80 -7.05 -5.35
C SER A 106 7.31 -7.32 -5.05
N THR A 107 6.80 -6.84 -3.92
CA THR A 107 5.40 -6.98 -3.52
C THR A 107 4.47 -6.20 -4.46
N ASP A 108 4.92 -5.07 -5.03
CA ASP A 108 4.14 -4.28 -6.01
C ASP A 108 3.67 -5.13 -7.20
N ARG A 109 4.56 -6.00 -7.71
CA ARG A 109 4.24 -6.88 -8.83
C ARG A 109 3.12 -7.86 -8.48
N VAL A 110 3.20 -8.47 -7.29
CA VAL A 110 2.19 -9.43 -6.81
C VAL A 110 0.85 -8.73 -6.63
N VAL A 111 0.83 -7.57 -5.98
CA VAL A 111 -0.39 -6.78 -5.80
C VAL A 111 -1.00 -6.40 -7.15
N THR A 112 -0.19 -5.91 -8.08
CA THR A 112 -0.65 -5.52 -9.41
C THR A 112 -1.28 -6.70 -10.16
N GLU A 113 -0.66 -7.88 -10.08
CA GLU A 113 -1.19 -9.10 -10.68
C GLU A 113 -2.54 -9.51 -10.05
N VAL A 114 -2.65 -9.47 -8.71
CA VAL A 114 -3.90 -9.79 -7.99
C VAL A 114 -5.02 -8.82 -8.36
N LEU A 115 -4.75 -7.51 -8.34
CA LEU A 115 -5.76 -6.50 -8.69
C LEU A 115 -6.22 -6.68 -10.14
N ARG A 116 -5.29 -6.93 -11.07
CA ARG A 116 -5.61 -7.22 -12.47
C ARG A 116 -6.46 -8.49 -12.60
N ALA A 117 -6.08 -9.57 -11.92
CA ALA A 117 -6.80 -10.85 -11.98
C ALA A 117 -8.24 -10.70 -11.47
N ARG A 118 -8.42 -9.94 -10.37
CA ARG A 118 -9.74 -9.57 -9.82
C ARG A 118 -10.56 -8.68 -10.75
N GLY A 119 -9.93 -7.95 -11.68
CA GLY A 119 -10.61 -7.09 -12.65
C GLY A 119 -10.56 -5.59 -12.32
N TYR A 120 -9.67 -5.17 -11.42
CA TYR A 120 -9.38 -3.75 -11.23
C TYR A 120 -8.60 -3.17 -12.42
N PRO A 121 -8.82 -1.89 -12.78
CA PRO A 121 -8.19 -1.23 -13.93
C PRO A 121 -6.75 -0.77 -13.64
N VAL A 122 -5.94 -1.65 -13.04
CA VAL A 122 -4.59 -1.33 -12.55
C VAL A 122 -3.58 -1.15 -13.69
N ALA A 123 -3.84 -1.73 -14.86
CA ALA A 123 -2.98 -1.60 -16.03
C ALA A 123 -3.14 -0.24 -16.73
N GLU A 124 -4.35 0.33 -16.66
CA GLU A 124 -4.69 1.62 -17.26
C GLU A 124 -4.40 2.78 -16.31
N ASP A 125 -4.80 2.64 -15.05
CA ASP A 125 -4.68 3.68 -14.04
C ASP A 125 -4.56 3.07 -12.64
N ARG A 126 -3.31 3.01 -12.16
CA ARG A 126 -2.97 2.43 -10.85
C ARG A 126 -3.59 3.21 -9.70
N GLU A 127 -3.66 4.55 -9.79
CA GLU A 127 -4.28 5.38 -8.76
C GLU A 127 -5.78 5.15 -8.72
N LYS A 128 -6.44 5.08 -9.88
CA LYS A 128 -7.86 4.73 -9.95
C LYS A 128 -8.13 3.34 -9.39
N ALA A 129 -7.28 2.35 -9.69
CA ALA A 129 -7.40 1.01 -9.11
C ALA A 129 -7.31 1.03 -7.58
N LEU A 130 -6.35 1.76 -7.01
CA LEU A 130 -6.22 1.96 -5.55
C LEU A 130 -7.44 2.65 -4.94
N ARG A 131 -7.96 3.70 -5.59
CA ARG A 131 -9.16 4.41 -5.13
C ARG A 131 -10.39 3.51 -5.11
N LEU A 132 -10.57 2.68 -6.14
CA LEU A 132 -11.66 1.71 -6.20
C LEU A 132 -11.47 0.58 -5.18
N PHE A 133 -10.25 0.09 -5.03
CA PHE A 133 -9.88 -0.91 -4.04
C PHE A 133 -10.19 -0.46 -2.60
N SER A 134 -9.97 0.83 -2.30
CA SER A 134 -10.23 1.40 -0.97
C SER A 134 -11.71 1.37 -0.54
N VAL A 135 -12.65 1.11 -1.45
CA VAL A 135 -14.08 0.98 -1.15
C VAL A 135 -14.36 -0.26 -0.29
N ASP A 136 -13.74 -1.39 -0.65
CA ASP A 136 -13.90 -2.65 0.08
C ASP A 136 -12.82 -2.83 1.17
N HIS A 137 -11.63 -2.27 0.96
CA HIS A 137 -10.46 -2.47 1.84
C HIS A 137 -9.82 -1.13 2.30
N PRO A 138 -10.56 -0.29 3.04
CA PRO A 138 -10.10 1.05 3.41
C PRO A 138 -8.89 1.05 4.37
N SER A 139 -8.82 0.10 5.31
CA SER A 139 -7.73 0.02 6.29
C SER A 139 -6.39 -0.36 5.65
N GLU A 140 -6.42 -1.10 4.54
CA GLU A 140 -5.25 -1.65 3.90
C GLU A 140 -4.80 -0.87 2.67
N ALA A 141 -5.68 -0.04 2.08
CA ALA A 141 -5.37 0.80 0.93
C ALA A 141 -4.09 1.64 1.13
N GLY A 142 -3.84 2.12 2.35
CA GLY A 142 -2.59 2.80 2.70
C GLY A 142 -1.34 1.95 2.47
N HIS A 143 -1.32 0.71 2.96
CA HIS A 143 -0.19 -0.20 2.82
C HIS A 143 0.03 -0.63 1.35
N VAL A 144 -1.06 -0.91 0.64
CA VAL A 144 -1.02 -1.25 -0.79
C VAL A 144 -0.44 -0.09 -1.60
N ARG A 145 -0.87 1.13 -1.30
CA ARG A 145 -0.35 2.34 -1.94
C ARG A 145 1.14 2.54 -1.66
N THR A 146 1.60 2.39 -0.41
CA THR A 146 3.01 2.50 -0.04
C THR A 146 3.90 1.56 -0.87
N VAL A 147 3.45 0.32 -1.04
CA VAL A 147 4.16 -0.68 -1.86
C VAL A 147 4.14 -0.29 -3.33
N MET A 148 2.97 0.09 -3.87
CA MET A 148 2.85 0.49 -5.27
C MET A 148 3.68 1.72 -5.62
N GLU A 149 3.70 2.74 -4.75
CA GLU A 149 4.48 3.96 -4.95
C GLU A 149 6.00 3.70 -4.90
N GLY A 150 6.45 2.52 -4.46
CA GLY A 150 7.87 2.27 -4.20
C GLY A 150 8.40 3.06 -3.00
N SER A 151 7.49 3.59 -2.18
CA SER A 151 7.81 4.47 -1.06
C SER A 151 8.14 3.61 0.17
N HIS A 152 9.41 3.26 0.36
CA HIS A 152 9.83 2.40 1.50
C HIS A 152 10.62 3.20 2.55
N HIS A 153 10.25 4.47 2.73
CA HIS A 153 10.98 5.38 3.60
C HIS A 153 10.65 5.03 5.05
N GLY A 154 11.60 4.41 5.77
CA GLY A 154 11.39 4.01 7.15
C GLY A 154 12.40 2.98 7.63
N ASP A 155 12.30 2.62 8.89
CA ASP A 155 13.05 1.51 9.46
C ASP A 155 12.45 0.15 9.04
N VAL A 156 13.16 -0.93 9.35
CA VAL A 156 12.70 -2.30 9.05
C VAL A 156 11.36 -2.62 9.72
N ALA A 157 11.04 -2.00 10.86
CA ALA A 157 9.76 -2.19 11.54
C ALA A 157 8.59 -1.63 10.72
N THR A 158 8.75 -0.44 10.14
CA THR A 158 7.78 0.20 9.24
C THR A 158 7.60 -0.61 7.95
N MET A 159 8.70 -1.13 7.39
CA MET A 159 8.65 -2.02 6.22
C MET A 159 7.89 -3.30 6.54
N ARG A 160 8.13 -3.89 7.72
CA ARG A 160 7.43 -5.08 8.18
C ARG A 160 5.94 -4.83 8.35
N GLU A 161 5.55 -3.71 8.95
CA GLU A 161 4.14 -3.32 9.09
C GLU A 161 3.46 -3.21 7.72
N SER A 162 4.10 -2.51 6.77
CA SER A 162 3.60 -2.36 5.41
C SER A 162 3.43 -3.70 4.70
N PHE A 163 4.44 -4.57 4.77
CA PHE A 163 4.37 -5.90 4.20
C PHE A 163 3.26 -6.77 4.82
N LEU A 164 3.08 -6.69 6.15
CA LEU A 164 2.01 -7.40 6.84
C LEU A 164 0.61 -6.88 6.47
N GLY A 165 0.47 -5.56 6.28
CA GLY A 165 -0.76 -4.94 5.80
C GLY A 165 -1.14 -5.45 4.40
N VAL A 166 -0.17 -5.47 3.47
CA VAL A 166 -0.39 -6.03 2.13
C VAL A 166 -0.68 -7.52 2.18
N ARG A 167 0.02 -8.29 3.01
CA ARG A 167 -0.25 -9.73 3.18
C ARG A 167 -1.69 -9.99 3.62
N ARG A 168 -2.22 -9.22 4.58
CA ARG A 168 -3.61 -9.36 5.03
C ARG A 168 -4.59 -9.16 3.88
N VAL A 169 -4.36 -8.12 3.07
CA VAL A 169 -5.21 -7.85 1.91
C VAL A 169 -5.11 -8.93 0.85
N LEU A 170 -3.91 -9.42 0.56
CA LEU A 170 -3.75 -10.48 -0.43
C LEU A 170 -4.44 -11.76 0.04
N GLN A 171 -4.44 -12.07 1.34
CA GLN A 171 -5.18 -13.20 1.90
C GLN A 171 -6.69 -13.04 1.74
N GLU A 172 -7.22 -11.84 2.01
CA GLU A 172 -8.65 -11.55 1.93
C GLU A 172 -9.12 -11.51 0.46
N VAL A 173 -8.42 -10.76 -0.39
CA VAL A 173 -8.74 -10.57 -1.80
C VAL A 173 -8.53 -11.85 -2.61
N ALA A 174 -7.50 -12.63 -2.29
CA ALA A 174 -7.27 -13.93 -2.92
C ALA A 174 -8.06 -15.07 -2.27
N GLY A 175 -8.75 -14.83 -1.14
CA GLY A 175 -9.41 -15.87 -0.35
C GLY A 175 -8.45 -17.02 0.01
N VAL A 176 -7.18 -16.70 0.26
CA VAL A 176 -6.14 -17.66 0.64
C VAL A 176 -5.90 -17.53 2.14
N SER A 177 -6.53 -18.39 2.94
CA SER A 177 -6.12 -18.60 4.32
C SER A 177 -4.79 -19.33 4.34
N TYR A 178 -3.70 -18.63 4.69
CA TYR A 178 -2.52 -19.32 5.19
C TYR A 178 -2.85 -19.84 6.57
N VAL A 179 -3.42 -21.05 6.66
CA VAL A 179 -3.24 -21.82 7.88
C VAL A 179 -1.74 -22.09 7.93
N LEU A 180 -1.04 -21.44 8.86
CA LEU A 180 0.33 -21.80 9.22
C LEU A 180 0.25 -23.17 9.90
N GLY A 181 0.09 -24.21 9.07
CA GLY A 181 -0.41 -25.50 9.50
C GLY A 181 -0.91 -26.29 8.31
N ASP A 182 -0.13 -26.35 7.23
CA ASP A 182 -0.01 -27.61 6.53
C ASP A 182 1.43 -27.87 6.12
N ALA A 183 2.20 -28.39 7.08
CA ALA A 183 3.43 -29.09 6.78
C ALA A 183 3.16 -30.48 6.14
N ALA A 184 1.89 -30.88 5.91
CA ALA A 184 1.56 -32.14 5.26
C ALA A 184 1.50 -32.05 3.72
N ASP A 185 1.58 -30.87 3.12
CA ASP A 185 1.84 -30.67 1.69
C ASP A 185 3.29 -30.25 1.41
N THR A 186 4.21 -30.80 2.20
CA THR A 186 5.58 -30.99 1.71
C THR A 186 5.47 -31.98 0.53
N PRO A 187 5.94 -31.66 -0.69
CA PRO A 187 6.04 -32.68 -1.73
C PRO A 187 6.89 -33.82 -1.15
N ALA A 188 6.26 -35.00 -0.98
CA ALA A 188 6.89 -36.19 -0.44
C ALA A 188 8.08 -36.55 -1.33
N GLY A 189 9.27 -36.08 -0.96
CA GLY A 189 10.47 -36.24 -1.79
C GLY A 189 11.79 -35.84 -1.13
N LEU A 190 11.77 -35.20 0.04
CA LEU A 190 13.01 -34.85 0.76
C LEU A 190 12.90 -35.29 2.22
N SER A 191 12.86 -36.60 2.45
CA SER A 191 13.25 -37.17 3.74
C SER A 191 14.77 -37.06 3.87
N PRO A 192 15.31 -36.40 4.90
CA PRO A 192 16.71 -36.51 5.28
C PRO A 192 16.96 -37.96 5.71
N GLY A 193 17.63 -38.72 4.86
CA GLY A 193 18.07 -40.07 5.19
C GLY A 193 19.10 -40.01 6.31
N GLU A 194 18.68 -40.47 7.48
CA GLU A 194 19.52 -41.05 8.53
C GLU A 194 20.56 -41.99 7.90
N GLN A 195 21.83 -41.58 7.89
CA GLN A 195 22.95 -42.50 7.74
C GLN A 195 23.60 -42.68 9.11
N THR A 196 23.23 -43.78 9.74
CA THR A 196 23.88 -44.34 10.92
C THR A 196 25.20 -44.99 10.53
N ASP A 197 26.23 -44.73 11.34
CA ASP A 197 27.57 -45.30 11.27
C ASP A 197 27.58 -46.84 11.38
N GLN A 198 28.44 -47.49 10.57
CA GLN A 198 29.49 -48.47 10.96
C GLN A 198 29.80 -49.49 9.85
N HIS A 199 31.02 -49.47 9.28
CA HIS A 199 32.09 -50.46 9.58
C HIS A 199 33.37 -50.26 8.74
N ALA A 200 34.51 -50.34 9.45
CA ALA A 200 35.85 -50.85 9.06
C ALA A 200 36.73 -50.09 8.04
N GLY A 201 37.85 -49.51 8.52
CA GLY A 201 39.00 -49.02 7.73
C GLY A 201 40.04 -50.10 7.39
N PRO A 202 41.34 -49.79 7.18
CA PRO A 202 41.98 -48.50 6.89
C PRO A 202 42.79 -48.51 5.57
N SER A 203 43.10 -47.34 5.00
CA SER A 203 44.28 -47.19 4.14
C SER A 203 44.81 -45.76 4.22
N GLU A 204 45.94 -45.68 4.89
CA GLU A 204 46.90 -44.60 4.97
C GLU A 204 47.45 -44.28 3.57
N THR A 205 47.34 -43.03 3.11
CA THR A 205 48.32 -42.43 2.19
C THR A 205 48.30 -40.90 2.36
N ALA A 206 49.49 -40.34 2.56
CA ALA A 206 49.78 -38.97 2.91
C ALA A 206 49.59 -37.95 1.76
N LEU A 207 49.10 -36.75 2.13
CA LEU A 207 49.41 -35.35 1.70
C LEU A 207 49.70 -35.02 0.21
N PRO A 208 49.22 -33.86 -0.31
CA PRO A 208 49.78 -32.56 0.09
C PRO A 208 48.77 -31.40 0.27
N GLY A 209 49.16 -30.42 1.09
CA GLY A 209 48.39 -29.21 1.39
C GLY A 209 48.28 -28.22 0.24
N PRO A 210 47.35 -27.25 0.32
CA PRO A 210 47.06 -26.32 -0.76
C PRO A 210 48.18 -25.27 -0.95
N PRO A 211 48.49 -24.88 -2.21
CA PRO A 211 49.49 -23.85 -2.50
C PRO A 211 48.99 -22.44 -2.11
N PRO A 212 49.91 -21.50 -1.82
CA PRO A 212 49.57 -20.12 -1.47
C PRO A 212 49.00 -19.35 -2.68
N PRO A 213 48.08 -18.39 -2.49
CA PRO A 213 47.59 -17.56 -3.60
C PRO A 213 48.68 -16.63 -4.11
N ALA A 214 48.87 -16.66 -5.44
CA ALA A 214 49.73 -15.78 -6.20
C ALA A 214 49.23 -14.33 -6.17
N GLY A 215 50.17 -13.39 -6.20
CA GLY A 215 49.95 -11.95 -6.08
C GLY A 215 48.98 -11.38 -7.11
N SER A 216 48.07 -10.53 -6.62
CA SER A 216 47.28 -9.64 -7.45
C SER A 216 48.02 -8.32 -7.61
N SER A 217 48.62 -8.13 -8.78
CA SER A 217 49.01 -6.81 -9.27
C SER A 217 47.74 -6.02 -9.60
N ALA A 218 47.27 -5.22 -8.65
CA ALA A 218 46.26 -4.19 -8.92
C ALA A 218 46.97 -2.85 -9.06
N THR A 219 47.17 -2.45 -10.31
CA THR A 219 47.50 -1.08 -10.72
C THR A 219 46.41 -0.13 -10.23
N ALA A 220 46.79 0.84 -9.42
CA ALA A 220 45.96 1.96 -9.02
C ALA A 220 45.71 2.92 -10.21
N PRO A 221 44.52 3.51 -10.37
CA PRO A 221 44.36 4.69 -11.19
C PRO A 221 44.78 5.95 -10.41
N ASP A 222 45.67 6.70 -11.06
CA ASP A 222 46.16 8.04 -10.72
C ASP A 222 45.01 9.09 -10.70
N PRO A 223 44.84 9.89 -9.63
CA PRO A 223 43.87 10.97 -9.58
C PRO A 223 44.55 12.32 -9.87
N ALA A 224 44.62 12.75 -11.13
CA ALA A 224 45.00 14.12 -11.45
C ALA A 224 44.50 14.63 -12.82
N ALA A 225 43.92 15.84 -12.78
CA ALA A 225 43.82 16.85 -13.83
C ALA A 225 42.62 16.83 -14.81
N ALA A 226 41.58 17.59 -14.44
CA ALA A 226 40.94 18.62 -15.29
C ALA A 226 40.12 19.56 -14.36
N ALA A 227 40.72 20.60 -13.77
CA ALA A 227 40.75 21.96 -14.31
C ALA A 227 39.36 22.55 -14.64
N SER A 228 38.79 23.29 -13.69
CA SER A 228 37.82 24.37 -13.95
C SER A 228 38.40 25.68 -13.43
N PRO A 229 38.55 26.72 -14.26
CA PRO A 229 38.68 28.10 -13.78
C PRO A 229 37.36 28.85 -13.99
N GLY A 230 36.98 29.66 -13.00
CA GLY A 230 35.97 30.70 -13.21
C GLY A 230 35.30 31.20 -11.94
N PRO A 231 35.79 32.29 -11.33
CA PRO A 231 34.99 33.13 -10.45
C PRO A 231 34.24 34.18 -11.30
N THR A 232 33.07 34.62 -10.86
CA THR A 232 32.83 36.05 -10.57
C THR A 232 31.44 36.27 -10.00
N ARG A 233 31.46 37.05 -8.94
CA ARG A 233 30.38 37.68 -8.21
C ARG A 233 30.40 39.15 -8.66
N ASP A 234 29.24 39.70 -8.99
CA ASP A 234 28.84 41.11 -8.85
C ASP A 234 27.36 41.13 -9.28
N ASP A 235 26.39 41.29 -8.38
CA ASP A 235 26.03 42.47 -7.60
C ASP A 235 25.63 43.66 -8.47
N THR A 236 24.33 43.99 -8.50
CA THR A 236 23.78 45.35 -8.30
C THR A 236 22.30 45.43 -8.70
N GLY A 237 21.53 46.19 -7.90
CA GLY A 237 20.33 46.92 -8.35
C GLY A 237 19.00 46.26 -8.01
N SER A 238 18.45 46.45 -6.80
CA SER A 238 17.59 47.59 -6.47
C SER A 238 16.47 47.83 -7.49
N TYR A 239 15.23 47.48 -7.14
CA TYR A 239 14.12 48.43 -7.24
C TYR A 239 13.06 48.13 -6.17
N ARG A 240 12.54 49.24 -5.64
CA ARG A 240 11.75 49.46 -4.44
C ARG A 240 10.36 49.95 -4.85
N ALA A 241 9.36 49.64 -4.02
CA ALA A 241 8.01 50.25 -3.94
C ALA A 241 7.11 50.00 -5.17
N GLU A 242 5.81 49.79 -5.03
CA GLU A 242 4.82 50.32 -4.09
C GLU A 242 3.83 49.27 -3.58
#